data_AF-A0A534IN93-F1
#
_entry.id   AF-A0A534IN93-F1
#
_cell.length_a   1.000
_cell.length_b   1.000
_cell.length_c   1.000
_cell.angle_alpha   90.00
_cell.angle_beta   90.00
_cell.angle_gamma   90.00
#
_symmetry.space_group_name_H-M   'P 1'
#
loop_
_entity.id
_entity.type
_entity.pdbx_description
1 polymer ?
#
loop_
_entity_poly.entity_id
_entity_poly.type
_entity_poly.pdbx_seq_one_letter_code
_entity_poly.pdbx_strand_id
1 'polypeptide(L)'
;MQAIDVLLTRRSARTLAEPGPDEGALGLIFASAAHAPDHGRLRPWRFVLVRGAARERLGKLFAEHARRVRPELSAEALERERVKDAMWRTGGLAYDELVKRALGFGPTDAIVGFLYLGTETGPPAPVESREWRDRVRDWGTAG
;
A
#
# COMPACT_ATOMS: atom_id res chain seq x y z
N MET A 1 3.85 25.65 4.88
CA MET A 1 3.97 24.65 3.80
C MET A 1 2.69 24.69 2.99
N GLN A 2 2.78 24.89 1.69
CA GLN A 2 1.63 24.85 0.78
C GLN A 2 1.32 23.38 0.43
N ALA A 3 0.09 23.08 0.02
CA ALA A 3 -0.28 21.71 -0.38
C ALA A 3 0.57 21.20 -1.55
N ILE A 4 0.99 22.10 -2.45
CA ILE A 4 1.86 21.76 -3.58
C ILE A 4 3.23 21.25 -3.13
N ASP A 5 3.78 21.77 -2.03
CA ASP A 5 5.08 21.34 -1.51
C ASP A 5 5.02 19.87 -1.08
N VAL A 6 3.92 19.45 -0.45
CA VAL A 6 3.69 18.06 -0.03
C VAL A 6 3.61 17.14 -1.25
N LEU A 7 2.94 17.56 -2.32
CA LEU A 7 2.82 16.76 -3.55
C LEU A 7 4.16 16.60 -4.27
N LEU A 8 4.91 17.70 -4.42
CA LEU A 8 6.19 17.72 -5.15
C LEU A 8 7.35 17.07 -4.37
N THR A 9 7.26 16.98 -3.05
CA THR A 9 8.29 16.35 -2.20
C THR A 9 7.90 14.97 -1.67
N ARG A 10 6.72 14.45 -2.05
CA ARG A 10 6.25 13.13 -1.61
C ARG A 10 7.21 12.03 -2.07
N ARG A 11 7.54 11.16 -1.14
CA ARG A 11 8.38 9.97 -1.32
C ARG A 11 7.76 8.76 -0.62
N SER A 12 8.21 7.57 -0.99
CA SER A 12 7.85 6.35 -0.27
C SER A 12 8.96 6.03 0.72
N ALA A 13 8.66 6.08 2.01
CA ALA A 13 9.61 5.68 3.05
C ALA A 13 9.83 4.16 2.96
N ARG A 14 11.08 3.71 2.82
CA ARG A 14 11.41 2.27 2.66
C ARG A 14 11.49 1.52 3.99
N THR A 15 11.77 2.24 5.07
CA THR A 15 11.96 1.67 6.41
C THR A 15 11.05 2.41 7.37
N LEU A 16 10.17 1.66 8.03
CA LEU A 16 9.26 2.17 9.06
C LEU A 16 9.46 1.40 10.36
N ALA A 17 9.26 2.08 11.49
CA ALA A 17 9.22 1.48 12.81
C ALA A 17 8.01 1.98 13.60
N GLU A 18 7.83 1.41 14.79
CA GLU A 18 6.91 1.94 15.79
C GLU A 18 7.43 3.30 16.33
N PRO A 19 6.54 4.21 16.76
CA PRO A 19 5.08 4.06 16.73
C PRO A 19 4.50 4.27 15.33
N GLY A 20 3.43 3.53 15.02
CA GLY A 20 2.51 3.89 13.95
C GLY A 20 1.70 5.17 14.25
N PRO A 21 0.92 5.67 13.26
CA PRO A 21 -0.02 6.76 13.49
C PRO A 21 -1.00 6.42 14.62
N ASP A 22 -1.24 7.39 15.50
CA ASP A 22 -2.27 7.29 16.55
C ASP A 22 -3.69 7.44 15.98
N GLU A 23 -4.70 7.20 16.82
CA GLU A 23 -6.13 7.25 16.43
C GLU A 23 -6.55 8.58 15.80
N GLY A 24 -5.99 9.70 16.26
CA GLY A 24 -6.28 11.02 15.68
C GLY A 24 -5.72 11.14 14.26
N ALA A 25 -4.45 10.76 14.08
CA ALA A 25 -3.79 10.75 12.79
C ALA A 25 -4.48 9.79 11.79
N LEU A 26 -4.93 8.63 12.25
CA LEU A 26 -5.68 7.68 11.43
C LEU A 26 -7.03 8.21 11.00
N GLY A 27 -7.74 8.88 11.92
CA GLY A 27 -8.98 9.58 11.59
C GLY A 27 -8.77 10.57 10.45
N LEU A 28 -7.70 11.37 10.51
CA LEU A 28 -7.34 12.30 9.45
C LEU A 28 -6.98 11.59 8.14
N ILE A 29 -6.24 10.47 8.19
CA ILE A 29 -5.89 9.69 7.00
C ILE A 29 -7.15 9.15 6.32
N PHE A 30 -8.05 8.51 7.06
CA PHE A 30 -9.27 7.95 6.51
C PHE A 30 -10.23 9.03 6.03
N ALA A 31 -10.38 10.13 6.78
CA ALA A 31 -11.18 11.28 6.35
C ALA A 31 -10.63 11.85 5.04
N SER A 32 -9.31 12.04 4.93
CA SER A 32 -8.68 12.52 3.69
C SER A 32 -8.94 11.56 2.52
N ALA A 33 -8.77 10.25 2.73
CA ALA A 33 -9.01 9.25 1.70
C ALA A 33 -10.49 9.20 1.26
N ALA A 34 -11.44 9.44 2.17
CA ALA A 34 -12.87 9.50 1.86
C ALA A 34 -13.28 10.67 0.96
N HIS A 35 -12.40 11.65 0.74
CA HIS A 35 -12.60 12.77 -0.18
C HIS A 35 -12.01 12.49 -1.58
N ALA A 36 -11.53 11.28 -1.85
CA ALA A 36 -11.14 10.88 -3.19
C ALA A 36 -12.31 11.07 -4.18
N PRO A 37 -12.05 11.52 -5.42
CA PRO A 37 -13.08 11.63 -6.44
C PRO A 37 -13.81 10.30 -6.65
N ASP A 38 -15.14 10.35 -6.65
CA ASP A 38 -16.00 9.16 -6.74
C ASP A 38 -17.16 9.42 -7.70
N HIS A 39 -17.05 8.81 -8.88
CA HIS A 39 -18.08 8.95 -9.91
C HIS A 39 -19.35 8.23 -9.49
N GLY A 40 -20.44 8.98 -9.33
CA GLY A 40 -21.71 8.45 -8.84
C GLY A 40 -21.82 8.33 -7.31
N ARG A 41 -20.82 8.78 -6.55
CA ARG A 41 -20.82 8.77 -5.06
C ARG A 41 -21.07 7.37 -4.46
N LEU A 42 -20.57 6.35 -5.15
CA LEU A 42 -20.81 4.93 -4.86
C LEU A 42 -20.12 4.45 -3.59
N ARG A 43 -19.05 5.11 -3.17
CA ARG A 43 -18.21 4.69 -2.05
C ARG A 43 -17.65 3.25 -2.16
N PRO A 44 -17.10 2.82 -3.33
CA PRO A 44 -16.64 1.44 -3.54
C PRO A 44 -15.40 1.01 -2.75
N TRP A 45 -14.87 1.82 -1.84
CA TRP A 45 -13.67 1.51 -1.07
C TRP A 45 -14.01 1.07 0.36
N ARG A 46 -13.20 0.14 0.86
CA ARG A 46 -13.19 -0.32 2.26
C ARG A 46 -11.74 -0.34 2.74
N PHE A 47 -11.52 0.08 3.97
CA PHE A 47 -10.20 0.00 4.61
C PHE A 47 -10.20 -1.13 5.64
N VAL A 48 -9.21 -2.03 5.56
CA VAL A 48 -8.98 -3.05 6.58
C VAL A 48 -7.72 -2.67 7.34
N LEU A 49 -7.89 -2.36 8.62
CA LEU A 49 -6.81 -1.95 9.48
C LEU A 49 -6.16 -3.18 10.16
N VAL A 50 -4.87 -3.39 9.92
CA VAL A 50 -4.13 -4.55 10.45
C VAL A 50 -3.06 -4.09 11.43
N ARG A 51 -3.20 -4.45 12.72
CA ARG A 51 -2.29 -4.05 13.81
C ARG A 51 -2.01 -5.18 14.80
N GLY A 52 -0.96 -5.03 15.60
CA GLY A 52 -0.58 -5.97 16.65
C GLY A 52 -0.49 -7.40 16.13
N ALA A 53 -1.09 -8.35 16.85
CA ALA A 53 -1.13 -9.76 16.49
C ALA A 53 -1.82 -10.06 15.13
N ALA A 54 -2.65 -9.15 14.61
CA ALA A 54 -3.23 -9.32 13.28
C ALA A 54 -2.17 -9.27 12.16
N ARG A 55 -1.05 -8.56 12.39
CA ARG A 55 0.09 -8.52 11.45
C ARG A 55 0.71 -9.91 11.28
N GLU A 56 0.84 -10.67 12.36
CA GLU A 56 1.39 -12.03 12.31
C GLU A 56 0.47 -12.98 11.54
N ARG A 57 -0.86 -12.85 11.72
CA ARG A 57 -1.83 -13.64 10.96
C ARG A 57 -1.74 -13.36 9.47
N LEU A 58 -1.65 -12.08 9.09
CA LEU A 58 -1.48 -11.69 7.69
C LEU A 58 -0.14 -12.18 7.12
N GLY A 59 0.94 -12.07 7.89
CA GLY A 59 2.26 -12.58 7.50
C GLY A 59 2.27 -14.09 7.22
N LYS A 60 1.54 -14.89 8.01
CA LYS A 60 1.37 -16.33 7.74
C LYS A 60 0.74 -16.58 6.36
N LEU A 61 -0.29 -15.81 6.00
CA LEU A 61 -0.94 -15.92 4.69
C LEU A 61 0.00 -15.53 3.55
N PHE A 62 0.86 -14.53 3.77
CA PHE A 62 1.86 -14.12 2.79
C PHE A 62 2.89 -15.22 2.53
N ALA A 63 3.42 -15.84 3.59
CA ALA A 63 4.30 -16.99 3.46
C ALA A 63 3.61 -18.19 2.81
N GLU A 64 2.33 -18.42 3.13
CA GLU A 64 1.56 -19.50 2.51
C GLU A 64 1.35 -19.28 1.01
N HIS A 65 1.03 -18.05 0.60
CA HIS A 65 0.99 -17.67 -0.82
C HIS A 65 2.35 -17.89 -1.48
N ALA A 66 3.43 -17.41 -0.87
CA ALA A 66 4.78 -17.58 -1.40
C ALA A 66 5.14 -19.06 -1.59
N ARG A 67 4.79 -19.94 -0.63
CA ARG A 67 5.00 -21.39 -0.73
C ARG A 67 4.22 -22.03 -1.88
N ARG A 68 3.00 -21.56 -2.15
CA ARG A 68 2.18 -22.07 -3.26
C ARG A 68 2.74 -21.66 -4.63
N VAL A 69 3.18 -20.41 -4.75
CA VAL A 69 3.66 -19.85 -6.03
C VAL A 69 5.12 -20.22 -6.30
N ARG A 70 5.92 -20.38 -5.24
CA ARG A 70 7.35 -20.72 -5.28
C ARG A 70 7.65 -21.87 -4.30
N PRO A 71 7.31 -23.13 -4.66
CA PRO A 71 7.52 -24.30 -3.80
C PRO A 71 8.99 -24.57 -3.47
N GLU A 72 9.92 -24.03 -4.24
CA GLU A 72 11.37 -24.18 -4.09
C GLU A 72 11.98 -23.31 -2.98
N LEU A 73 11.22 -22.39 -2.40
CA LEU A 73 11.73 -21.51 -1.34
C LEU A 73 12.13 -22.29 -0.09
N SER A 74 13.29 -21.94 0.47
CA SER A 74 13.71 -22.46 1.78
C SER A 74 12.78 -21.97 2.90
N ALA A 75 12.78 -22.68 4.03
CA ALA A 75 12.03 -22.27 5.21
C ALA A 75 12.40 -20.84 5.68
N GLU A 76 13.68 -20.49 5.60
CA GLU A 76 14.17 -19.14 5.92
C GLU A 76 13.63 -18.08 4.94
N ALA A 77 13.58 -18.40 3.65
CA ALA A 77 13.00 -17.51 2.65
C ALA A 77 11.49 -17.32 2.87
N LEU A 78 10.76 -18.37 3.23
CA LEU A 78 9.34 -18.27 3.59
C LEU A 78 9.12 -17.43 4.86
N GLU A 79 10.01 -17.50 5.85
CA GLU A 79 9.91 -16.67 7.04
C GLU A 79 10.07 -15.18 6.70
N ARG A 80 11.00 -14.84 5.80
CA ARG A 80 11.15 -13.47 5.29
C ARG A 80 9.91 -12.97 4.55
N GLU A 81 9.12 -13.85 3.94
CA GLU A 81 7.89 -13.46 3.24
C GLU A 81 6.77 -13.00 4.19
N ARG A 82 6.88 -13.30 5.50
CA ARG A 82 5.88 -12.89 6.51
C ARG A 82 5.95 -11.42 6.85
N VAL A 83 7.12 -10.81 6.65
CA VAL A 83 7.36 -9.38 6.88
C VAL A 83 7.60 -8.74 5.53
N LYS A 84 6.94 -7.62 5.28
CA LYS A 84 7.06 -6.89 4.01
C LYS A 84 7.53 -5.48 4.30
N ASP A 85 8.42 -5.01 3.44
CA ASP A 85 8.93 -3.65 3.51
C ASP A 85 7.82 -2.62 3.35
N ALA A 86 8.08 -1.46 3.96
CA ALA A 86 7.15 -0.37 4.02
C ALA A 86 7.04 0.35 2.67
N MET A 87 5.90 0.22 2.01
CA MET A 87 5.44 1.05 0.88
C MET A 87 4.05 0.57 0.48
N TRP A 88 3.33 1.30 -0.39
CA TRP A 88 2.19 0.70 -1.08
C TRP A 88 2.66 -0.53 -1.85
N ARG A 89 2.07 -1.70 -1.57
CA ARG A 89 2.31 -2.93 -2.33
C ARG A 89 1.01 -3.51 -2.89
N THR A 90 1.06 -4.05 -4.10
CA THR A 90 -0.01 -4.86 -4.68
C THR A 90 0.48 -6.30 -4.82
N GLY A 91 1.16 -6.63 -5.92
CA GLY A 91 1.76 -7.94 -6.20
C GLY A 91 0.76 -9.10 -6.16
N GLY A 92 1.27 -10.34 -6.26
CA GLY A 92 0.44 -11.55 -6.24
C GLY A 92 -0.47 -11.69 -5.01
N LEU A 93 -0.05 -11.11 -3.88
CA LEU A 93 -0.82 -11.11 -2.63
C LEU A 93 -2.16 -10.39 -2.74
N ALA A 94 -2.26 -9.34 -3.57
CA ALA A 94 -3.50 -8.60 -3.78
C ALA A 94 -4.56 -9.42 -4.56
N TYR A 95 -4.11 -10.43 -5.31
CA TYR A 95 -4.96 -11.30 -6.12
C TYR A 95 -5.15 -12.69 -5.51
N ASP A 96 -4.54 -12.96 -4.35
CA ASP A 96 -4.65 -14.26 -3.71
C ASP A 96 -6.01 -14.42 -3.01
N GLU A 97 -6.75 -15.45 -3.42
CA GLU A 97 -8.10 -15.71 -2.90
C GLU A 97 -8.13 -16.02 -1.40
N LEU A 98 -7.08 -16.64 -0.85
CA LEU A 98 -7.02 -16.93 0.58
C LEU A 98 -6.72 -15.67 1.38
N VAL A 99 -5.85 -14.79 0.88
CA VAL A 99 -5.63 -13.47 1.47
C VAL A 99 -6.92 -12.64 1.43
N LYS A 100 -7.61 -12.59 0.28
CA LYS A 100 -8.88 -11.86 0.12
C LYS A 100 -9.94 -12.33 1.11
N ARG A 101 -10.20 -13.65 1.16
CA ARG A 101 -11.18 -14.24 2.08
C ARG A 101 -10.81 -13.99 3.54
N ALA A 102 -9.54 -14.12 3.90
CA ALA A 102 -9.08 -13.90 5.28
C ALA A 102 -9.23 -12.45 5.76
N LEU A 103 -9.20 -11.49 4.83
CA LEU A 103 -9.48 -10.07 5.12
C LEU A 103 -10.98 -9.74 5.09
N GLY A 104 -11.85 -10.73 4.89
CA GLY A 104 -13.31 -10.56 4.91
C GLY A 104 -13.91 -10.05 3.61
N PHE A 105 -13.19 -10.13 2.50
CA PHE A 105 -13.65 -9.68 1.19
C PHE A 105 -14.37 -10.78 0.41
N GLY A 106 -15.42 -10.39 -0.31
CA GLY A 106 -16.22 -11.26 -1.16
C GLY A 106 -15.59 -11.55 -2.53
N PRO A 107 -16.24 -12.37 -3.37
CA PRO A 107 -15.71 -12.78 -4.67
C PRO A 107 -15.54 -11.61 -5.65
N THR A 108 -16.42 -10.61 -5.59
CA THR A 108 -16.40 -9.41 -6.45
C THR A 108 -15.51 -8.29 -5.92
N ASP A 109 -14.99 -8.44 -4.70
CA ASP A 109 -14.11 -7.44 -4.10
C ASP A 109 -12.69 -7.58 -4.67
N ALA A 110 -11.98 -6.46 -4.73
CA ALA A 110 -10.59 -6.40 -5.14
C ALA A 110 -9.73 -5.72 -4.09
N ILE A 111 -8.60 -6.32 -3.74
CA ILE A 111 -7.57 -5.64 -2.94
C ILE A 111 -6.77 -4.76 -3.90
N VAL A 112 -6.96 -3.44 -3.81
CA VAL A 112 -6.20 -2.47 -4.63
C VAL A 112 -4.77 -2.27 -4.13
N GLY A 113 -4.48 -2.66 -2.88
CA GLY A 113 -3.14 -2.64 -2.32
C GLY A 113 -3.11 -2.74 -0.79
N PHE A 114 -1.90 -2.94 -0.28
CA PHE A 114 -1.52 -2.90 1.12
C PHE A 114 -0.71 -1.62 1.36
N LEU A 115 -1.23 -0.74 2.22
CA LEU A 115 -0.54 0.48 2.63
C LEU A 115 0.08 0.28 4.02
N TYR A 116 1.39 0.45 4.11
CA TYR A 116 2.15 0.30 5.35
C TYR A 116 2.36 1.68 5.97
N LEU A 117 2.09 1.80 7.26
CA LEU A 117 2.15 3.04 8.02
C LEU A 117 3.02 2.84 9.27
N GLY A 118 3.78 3.86 9.64
CA GLY A 118 4.81 3.81 10.68
C GLY A 118 5.63 5.10 10.71
N THR A 119 6.57 5.18 11.64
CA THR A 119 7.55 6.27 11.71
C THR A 119 8.77 5.94 10.84
N GLU A 120 9.14 6.84 9.93
CA GLU A 120 10.34 6.70 9.08
C GLU A 120 11.61 6.73 9.97
N THR A 121 12.45 5.69 9.89
CA THR A 121 13.68 5.58 10.69
C THR A 121 14.97 5.64 9.88
N GLY A 122 14.87 5.63 8.55
CA GLY A 122 16.01 5.79 7.65
C GLY A 122 16.20 7.25 7.21
N PRO A 123 17.35 7.60 6.60
CA PRO A 123 17.48 8.87 5.92
C PRO A 123 16.39 8.98 4.83
N PRO A 124 15.78 10.17 4.66
CA PRO A 124 14.74 10.34 3.65
C PRO A 124 15.32 10.00 2.28
N ALA A 125 14.60 9.20 1.52
CA ALA A 125 14.95 8.99 0.12
C ALA A 125 15.03 10.35 -0.60
N PRO A 126 16.01 10.55 -1.50
CA PRO A 126 16.11 11.78 -2.26
C PRO A 126 14.81 12.04 -3.01
N VAL A 127 14.40 13.32 -3.05
CA VAL A 127 13.25 13.73 -3.86
C VAL A 127 13.64 13.59 -5.32
N GLU A 128 13.07 12.60 -5.99
CA GLU A 128 13.28 12.42 -7.42
C GLU A 128 12.55 13.51 -8.20
N SER A 129 13.28 14.21 -9.06
CA SER A 129 12.65 15.03 -10.10
C SER A 129 11.89 14.12 -11.06
N ARG A 130 10.60 14.38 -11.23
CA ARG A 130 9.75 13.65 -12.17
C ARG A 130 9.55 14.52 -13.40
N GLU A 131 10.48 14.44 -14.35
CA GLU A 131 10.33 15.15 -15.62
C GLU A 131 9.08 14.63 -16.33
N TRP A 132 8.10 15.51 -16.49
CA TRP A 132 6.79 15.14 -17.00
C TRP A 132 6.62 15.47 -18.48
N ARG A 133 7.46 16.36 -19.05
CA ARG A 133 7.29 16.85 -20.43
C ARG A 133 7.30 15.72 -21.44
N ASP A 134 8.16 14.72 -21.26
CA ASP A 134 8.23 13.53 -22.13
C ASP A 134 7.02 12.59 -21.98
N ARG A 135 6.14 12.85 -21.01
CA ARG A 135 4.91 12.09 -20.73
C ARG A 135 3.65 12.83 -21.13
N VAL A 136 3.76 14.05 -21.66
CA VAL A 136 2.63 14.89 -22.07
C VAL A 136 2.69 15.14 -23.57
N ARG A 137 1.54 14.98 -24.24
CA ARG A 137 1.35 15.34 -25.64
C ARG A 137 0.12 16.21 -25.73
N ASP A 138 0.26 17.35 -26.43
CA ASP A 138 -0.90 18.09 -26.91
C ASP A 138 -1.45 17.40 -28.15
N TRP A 139 -2.72 17.00 -28.10
CA TRP A 139 -3.38 16.35 -29.24
C TRP A 139 -3.76 17.36 -30.33
N GLY A 140 -3.95 18.64 -29.99
CA GLY A 140 -4.46 19.68 -30.88
C GLY A 140 -3.42 20.33 -31.79
N THR A 141 -2.15 19.94 -31.71
CA THR A 141 -1.04 20.55 -32.48
C THR A 141 -0.57 19.70 -33.66
N ALA A 142 -1.32 18.66 -34.03
CA ALA A 142 -1.13 18.00 -35.33
C ALA A 142 -1.69 18.91 -36.43
N GLY A 143 -0.79 19.45 -37.25
CA GLY A 143 -1.13 19.96 -38.59
C GLY A 143 -1.47 18.84 -39.55
#